data_AF-A0A938TJS8-F1
#
_entry.id   AF-A0A938TJS8-F1
#
_cell.length_a   1.000
_cell.length_b   1.000
_cell.length_c   1.000
_cell.angle_alpha   90.00
_cell.angle_beta   90.00
_cell.angle_gamma   90.00
#
_symmetry.space_group_name_H-M   'P 1'
#
loop_
_entity.id
_entity.type
_entity.pdbx_description
1 polymer ?
#
loop_
_entity_poly.entity_id
_entity_poly.type
_entity_poly.pdbx_seq_one_letter_code
_entity_poly.pdbx_strand_id
1 'polypeptide(L)'
;MMLRRFGFALGLLLAAGTATADYNICADAGDSRQQVIWGDLHVHTAYSLDTYGYGTVHTPADAFRFAQCEPLILPSDATGQLERPFDFVAITDHAEWLDFLHICTDPGQSVHPTCQSLRKHSNPEGGSKVFGDFVVPSITKDAPAALPPCAENPELCNTASLAQWQRIQAQANAATSPVRLPPCLVTSGQLRGPSAIHTATLFFAVMR
;
A
#
# COMPACT_ATOMS: atom_id res chain seq x y z
N MET A 1 -40.38 -68.35 -3.41
CA MET A 1 -40.43 -66.92 -3.77
C MET A 1 -40.20 -66.10 -2.51
N MET A 2 -38.94 -65.73 -2.23
CA MET A 2 -38.54 -64.71 -1.23
C MET A 2 -37.00 -64.70 -1.16
N LEU A 3 -36.38 -63.71 -1.78
CA LEU A 3 -34.97 -63.39 -1.56
C LEU A 3 -34.92 -61.98 -0.93
N ARG A 4 -34.72 -61.93 0.38
CA ARG A 4 -34.54 -60.69 1.14
C ARG A 4 -33.15 -60.13 0.85
N ARG A 5 -33.09 -58.97 0.21
CA ARG A 5 -31.88 -58.18 0.04
C ARG A 5 -31.53 -57.50 1.37
N PHE A 6 -30.36 -57.80 1.93
CA PHE A 6 -29.75 -57.02 3.00
C PHE A 6 -29.04 -55.81 2.38
N GLY A 7 -29.56 -54.61 2.61
CA GLY A 7 -28.87 -53.37 2.29
C GLY A 7 -28.02 -52.94 3.48
N PHE A 8 -26.69 -52.94 3.32
CA PHE A 8 -25.77 -52.24 4.22
C PHE A 8 -25.83 -50.74 3.89
N ALA A 9 -26.39 -49.93 4.78
CA ALA A 9 -26.29 -48.49 4.71
C ALA A 9 -24.97 -48.06 5.39
N LEU A 10 -23.98 -47.68 4.58
CA LEU A 10 -22.75 -47.04 5.04
C LEU A 10 -23.09 -45.58 5.40
N GLY A 11 -23.27 -45.31 6.69
CA GLY A 11 -23.49 -43.96 7.21
C GLY A 11 -22.21 -43.13 7.09
N LEU A 12 -22.19 -42.20 6.14
CA LEU A 12 -21.16 -41.17 6.02
C LEU A 12 -21.44 -40.09 7.08
N LEU A 13 -20.76 -40.12 8.22
CA LEU A 13 -20.76 -39.00 9.16
C LEU A 13 -19.97 -37.84 8.54
N LEU A 14 -20.68 -36.87 7.94
CA LEU A 14 -20.13 -35.53 7.74
C LEU A 14 -20.08 -34.85 9.11
N ALA A 15 -18.88 -34.75 9.69
CA ALA A 15 -18.63 -33.77 10.73
C ALA A 15 -18.69 -32.38 10.09
N ALA A 16 -19.85 -31.72 10.18
CA ALA A 16 -19.97 -30.30 9.89
C ALA A 16 -19.22 -29.54 10.98
N GLY A 17 -17.93 -29.31 10.78
CA GLY A 17 -17.16 -28.37 11.57
C GLY A 17 -17.71 -26.97 11.32
N THR A 18 -18.59 -26.49 12.19
CA THR A 18 -18.93 -25.08 12.24
C THR A 18 -17.70 -24.35 12.77
N ALA A 19 -16.87 -23.84 11.87
CA ALA A 19 -15.93 -22.79 12.20
C ALA A 19 -16.75 -21.55 12.57
N THR A 20 -17.11 -21.42 13.84
CA THR A 20 -17.60 -20.16 14.37
C THR A 20 -16.42 -19.20 14.34
N ALA A 21 -16.41 -18.30 13.36
CA ALA A 21 -15.55 -17.13 13.44
C ALA A 21 -15.99 -16.36 14.70
N ASP A 22 -15.19 -16.42 15.76
CA ASP A 22 -15.43 -15.66 16.98
C ASP A 22 -15.39 -14.17 16.66
N TYR A 23 -16.56 -13.59 16.40
CA TYR A 23 -16.78 -12.18 16.07
C TYR A 23 -16.56 -11.22 17.26
N ASN A 24 -16.02 -11.70 18.38
CA ASN A 24 -15.91 -10.97 19.65
C ASN A 24 -14.47 -10.63 20.06
N ILE A 25 -13.53 -10.55 19.11
CA ILE A 25 -12.13 -10.14 19.39
C ILE A 25 -12.00 -8.64 19.78
N CYS A 26 -13.05 -7.83 19.62
CA CYS A 26 -13.02 -6.40 19.94
C CYS A 26 -13.73 -6.01 21.26
N ALA A 27 -14.22 -6.98 22.05
CA ALA A 27 -15.10 -6.71 23.18
C ALA A 27 -14.38 -6.22 24.45
N ASP A 28 -13.05 -6.23 24.49
CA ASP A 28 -12.27 -5.91 25.70
C ASP A 28 -11.50 -4.57 25.58
N ALA A 29 -12.20 -3.52 25.13
CA ALA A 29 -11.74 -2.13 25.33
C ALA A 29 -11.94 -1.70 26.79
N GLY A 30 -11.44 -2.51 27.71
CA GLY A 30 -11.55 -2.33 29.16
C GLY A 30 -10.48 -1.39 29.71
N ASP A 31 -10.59 -0.10 29.39
CA ASP A 31 -10.12 1.03 30.21
C ASP A 31 -10.67 2.33 29.61
N SER A 32 -11.61 2.99 30.29
CA SER A 32 -12.24 4.23 29.82
C SER A 32 -11.33 5.46 29.96
N ARG A 33 -10.01 5.29 30.00
CA ARG A 33 -9.06 6.38 29.81
C ARG A 33 -9.02 6.71 28.33
N GLN A 34 -9.61 7.85 27.95
CA GLN A 34 -9.41 8.44 26.64
C GLN A 34 -7.91 8.69 26.43
N GLN A 35 -7.25 7.79 25.71
CA GLN A 35 -5.86 7.95 25.33
C GLN A 35 -5.81 8.90 24.13
N VAL A 36 -5.12 10.04 24.29
CA VAL A 36 -4.81 10.91 23.17
C VAL A 36 -3.66 10.26 22.39
N ILE A 37 -3.95 9.78 21.19
CA ILE A 37 -2.98 9.26 20.24
C ILE A 37 -2.61 10.33 19.21
N TRP A 38 -1.33 10.39 18.84
CA TRP A 38 -0.78 11.33 17.87
C TRP A 38 -0.15 10.59 16.70
N GLY A 39 -0.44 11.03 15.49
CA GLY A 39 0.08 10.39 14.28
C GLY A 39 -0.24 11.20 13.02
N ASP A 40 0.29 10.73 11.91
CA ASP A 40 0.02 11.28 10.57
C ASP A 40 -0.89 10.32 9.80
N LEU A 41 -1.87 10.87 9.08
CA LEU A 41 -2.84 10.11 8.30
C LEU A 41 -2.60 10.20 6.79
N HIS A 42 -1.60 10.97 6.35
CA HIS A 42 -1.41 11.31 4.95
C HIS A 42 0.08 11.41 4.60
N VAL A 43 0.77 10.26 4.59
CA VAL A 43 2.20 10.18 4.25
C VAL A 43 2.39 9.50 2.91
N HIS A 44 3.13 10.15 2.02
CA HIS A 44 3.54 9.61 0.72
C HIS A 44 5.01 9.21 0.74
N THR A 45 5.34 8.20 -0.05
CA THR A 45 6.66 7.59 -0.17
C THR A 45 7.12 7.61 -1.63
N ALA A 46 8.31 7.07 -1.90
CA ALA A 46 8.84 6.88 -3.25
C ALA A 46 7.95 6.03 -4.17
N TYR A 47 6.91 5.40 -3.62
CA TYR A 47 5.92 4.63 -4.37
C TYR A 47 4.74 5.48 -4.87
N SER A 48 4.77 6.78 -4.61
CA SER A 48 3.82 7.75 -5.10
C SER A 48 4.51 8.77 -6.03
N LEU A 49 3.94 8.97 -7.22
CA LEU A 49 4.60 9.70 -8.30
C LEU A 49 4.76 11.19 -7.99
N ASP A 50 3.84 11.74 -7.21
CA ASP A 50 3.85 13.11 -6.73
C ASP A 50 5.10 13.42 -5.88
N THR A 51 5.52 12.54 -4.97
CA THR A 51 6.73 12.77 -4.17
C THR A 51 8.00 12.25 -4.86
N TYR A 52 7.91 11.12 -5.58
CA TYR A 52 9.03 10.61 -6.38
C TYR A 52 9.48 11.64 -7.44
N GLY A 53 8.53 12.37 -8.02
CA GLY A 53 8.82 13.45 -8.97
C GLY A 53 9.71 14.56 -8.39
N TYR A 54 9.61 14.83 -7.09
CA TYR A 54 10.47 15.81 -6.40
C TYR A 54 11.71 15.19 -5.75
N GLY A 55 12.03 13.92 -6.05
CA GLY A 55 13.26 13.26 -5.62
C GLY A 55 13.14 12.45 -4.33
N THR A 56 11.92 12.21 -3.82
CA THR A 56 11.74 11.28 -2.69
C THR A 56 12.10 9.85 -3.12
N VAL A 57 13.08 9.25 -2.44
CA VAL A 57 13.53 7.86 -2.66
C VAL A 57 13.21 6.93 -1.48
N HIS A 58 12.59 7.47 -0.43
CA HIS A 58 12.26 6.74 0.80
C HIS A 58 11.07 5.82 0.63
N THR A 59 11.21 4.58 1.06
CA THR A 59 10.18 3.55 0.98
C THR A 59 9.20 3.62 2.16
N PRO A 60 8.07 2.90 2.13
CA PRO A 60 7.22 2.72 3.32
C PRO A 60 7.98 2.25 4.56
N ALA A 61 8.95 1.35 4.42
CA ALA A 61 9.80 0.91 5.53
C ALA A 61 10.60 2.08 6.15
N ASP A 62 11.13 2.98 5.33
CA ASP A 62 11.83 4.17 5.80
C ASP A 62 10.88 5.15 6.49
N ALA A 63 9.65 5.31 5.98
CA ALA A 63 8.62 6.12 6.61
C ALA A 63 8.21 5.58 7.99
N PHE A 64 8.09 4.26 8.15
CA PHE A 64 7.83 3.64 9.45
C PHE A 64 8.99 3.84 10.44
N ARG A 65 10.24 3.74 9.97
CA ARG A 65 11.44 4.04 10.80
C ARG A 65 11.48 5.51 11.21
N PHE A 66 11.19 6.42 10.28
CA PHE A 66 11.10 7.84 10.56
C PHE A 66 10.02 8.15 11.62
N ALA A 67 8.85 7.50 11.54
CA ALA A 67 7.80 7.59 12.56
C ALA A 67 8.25 7.11 13.96
N GLN A 68 9.34 6.35 14.05
CA GLN A 68 9.99 5.91 15.30
C GLN A 68 11.20 6.79 15.69
N CYS A 69 11.31 8.00 15.15
CA CYS A 69 12.41 8.96 15.37
C CYS A 69 13.75 8.56 14.75
N GLU A 70 13.80 7.61 13.82
CA GLU A 70 15.03 7.42 13.06
C GLU A 70 15.25 8.60 12.09
N PRO A 71 16.50 9.09 11.93
CA PRO A 71 16.80 10.18 11.02
C PRO A 71 16.60 9.77 9.56
N LEU A 72 16.13 10.71 8.74
CA LEU A 72 15.86 10.53 7.31
C LEU A 72 16.46 11.70 6.51
N ILE A 73 17.16 11.42 5.41
CA ILE A 73 17.74 12.47 4.56
C ILE A 73 16.71 12.92 3.52
N LEU A 74 16.24 14.15 3.59
CA LEU A 74 15.25 14.71 2.66
C LEU A 74 15.86 14.98 1.27
N PRO A 75 15.05 15.10 0.21
CA PRO A 75 15.53 15.46 -1.13
C PRO A 75 16.26 16.81 -1.20
N SER A 76 16.09 17.66 -0.20
CA SER A 76 16.82 18.92 -0.01
C SER A 76 18.20 18.77 0.64
N ASP A 77 18.68 17.53 0.82
CA ASP A 77 19.88 17.15 1.58
C ASP A 77 19.82 17.45 3.09
N ALA A 78 18.70 17.98 3.60
CA ALA A 78 18.51 18.19 5.02
C ALA A 78 18.18 16.87 5.74
N THR A 79 18.71 16.68 6.96
CA THR A 79 18.29 15.58 7.82
C THR A 79 17.00 15.96 8.56
N GLY A 80 15.92 15.23 8.29
CA GLY A 80 14.70 15.26 9.09
C GLY A 80 14.76 14.24 10.23
N GLN A 81 14.21 14.60 11.39
CA GLN A 81 13.99 13.68 12.51
C GLN A 81 12.81 14.17 13.36
N LEU A 82 11.93 13.27 13.79
CA LEU A 82 10.85 13.60 14.72
C LEU A 82 11.39 13.74 16.15
N GLU A 83 10.86 14.71 16.91
CA GLU A 83 11.22 14.89 18.34
C GLU A 83 10.69 13.77 19.24
N ARG A 84 9.60 13.13 18.83
CA ARG A 84 8.96 12.01 19.53
C ARG A 84 8.33 11.05 18.53
N PRO A 85 8.23 9.75 18.86
CA PRO A 85 7.61 8.78 17.97
C PRO A 85 6.11 9.05 17.84
N PHE A 86 5.55 8.72 16.69
CA PHE A 86 4.11 8.68 16.50
C PHE A 86 3.51 7.44 17.17
N ASP A 87 2.27 7.58 17.64
CA ASP A 87 1.47 6.46 18.12
C ASP A 87 0.90 5.66 16.93
N PHE A 88 0.70 6.32 15.77
CA PHE A 88 0.36 5.68 14.49
C PHE A 88 0.85 6.47 13.29
N VAL A 89 0.97 5.82 12.13
CA VAL A 89 1.20 6.49 10.85
C VAL A 89 0.44 5.77 9.75
N ALA A 90 -0.16 6.53 8.84
CA ALA A 90 -0.79 6.01 7.63
C ALA A 90 0.03 6.38 6.39
N ILE A 91 0.47 5.36 5.67
CA ILE A 91 1.07 5.51 4.33
C ILE A 91 -0.06 5.48 3.30
N THR A 92 -0.15 6.53 2.49
CA THR A 92 -1.29 6.83 1.61
C THR A 92 -0.88 7.07 0.16
N ASP A 93 0.02 6.24 -0.37
CA ASP A 93 0.53 6.39 -1.74
C ASP A 93 -0.59 6.33 -2.80
N HIS A 94 -0.43 7.10 -3.87
CA HIS A 94 -1.31 7.07 -5.03
C HIS A 94 -1.26 5.73 -5.75
N ALA A 95 -2.41 5.05 -5.85
CA ALA A 95 -2.51 3.72 -6.43
C ALA A 95 -2.44 3.71 -7.96
N GLU A 96 -2.72 4.85 -8.59
CA GLU A 96 -2.80 5.04 -10.04
C GLU A 96 -1.45 4.84 -10.74
N TRP A 97 -0.35 4.90 -9.99
CA TRP A 97 1.01 4.81 -10.52
C TRP A 97 1.84 3.68 -9.91
N LEU A 98 1.24 2.76 -9.15
CA LEU A 98 1.98 1.63 -8.58
C LEU A 98 2.64 0.77 -9.67
N ASP A 99 1.95 0.58 -10.80
CA ASP A 99 2.51 -0.13 -11.95
C ASP A 99 3.67 0.61 -12.58
N PHE A 100 3.45 1.88 -12.95
CA PHE A 100 4.38 2.71 -13.67
C PHE A 100 5.65 2.95 -12.88
N LEU A 101 5.53 3.28 -11.58
CA LEU A 101 6.69 3.45 -10.72
C LEU A 101 7.46 2.15 -10.55
N HIS A 102 6.79 1.02 -10.29
CA HIS A 102 7.46 -0.27 -10.22
C HIS A 102 8.26 -0.55 -11.51
N ILE A 103 7.63 -0.42 -12.69
CA ILE A 103 8.33 -0.64 -13.98
C ILE A 103 9.51 0.32 -14.18
N CYS A 104 9.39 1.56 -13.73
CA CYS A 104 10.43 2.57 -13.97
C CYS A 104 11.53 2.60 -12.91
N THR A 105 11.31 2.04 -11.72
CA THR A 105 12.23 2.20 -10.57
C THR A 105 12.68 0.88 -9.91
N ASP A 106 11.87 -0.19 -9.89
CA ASP A 106 12.13 -1.40 -9.07
C ASP A 106 11.34 -2.66 -9.52
N PRO A 107 11.91 -3.87 -9.61
CA PRO A 107 13.32 -4.25 -9.41
C PRO A 107 14.16 -4.06 -10.68
N GLY A 108 13.63 -3.43 -11.72
CA GLY A 108 14.31 -3.18 -12.97
C GLY A 108 14.01 -1.79 -13.47
N GLN A 109 15.04 -0.94 -13.57
CA GLN A 109 14.90 0.32 -14.29
C GLN A 109 14.66 0.01 -15.76
N SER A 110 13.43 0.20 -16.22
CA SER A 110 13.14 0.06 -17.64
C SER A 110 13.95 1.06 -18.47
N VAL A 111 14.47 0.59 -19.61
CA VAL A 111 15.12 1.41 -20.64
C VAL A 111 14.11 2.20 -21.48
N HIS A 112 12.81 2.01 -21.23
CA HIS A 112 11.76 2.76 -21.91
C HIS A 112 12.02 4.28 -21.79
N PRO A 113 11.92 5.06 -22.89
CA PRO A 113 12.23 6.49 -22.88
C PRO A 113 11.47 7.28 -21.81
N THR A 114 10.21 6.91 -21.55
CA THR A 114 9.40 7.50 -20.47
C THR A 114 10.01 7.28 -19.10
N CYS A 115 10.50 6.07 -18.79
CA CYS A 115 11.13 5.78 -17.51
C CYS A 115 12.48 6.50 -17.37
N GLN A 116 13.25 6.63 -18.46
CA GLN A 116 14.47 7.44 -18.47
C GLN A 116 14.16 8.93 -18.22
N SER A 117 13.12 9.47 -18.87
CA SER A 117 12.67 10.84 -18.67
C SER A 117 12.21 11.08 -17.24
N LEU A 118 11.42 10.17 -16.66
CA LEU A 118 11.00 10.23 -15.27
C LEU A 118 12.23 10.34 -14.35
N ARG A 119 13.13 9.34 -14.38
CA ARG A 119 14.31 9.29 -13.50
C ARG A 119 15.23 10.50 -13.67
N LYS A 120 15.36 11.02 -14.89
CA LYS A 120 16.19 12.21 -15.18
C LYS A 120 15.67 13.47 -14.47
N HIS A 121 14.37 13.60 -14.30
CA HIS A 121 13.74 14.81 -13.76
C HIS A 121 13.17 14.63 -12.35
N SER A 122 13.33 13.45 -11.74
CA SER A 122 12.95 13.17 -10.35
C SER A 122 13.92 13.81 -9.35
N ASN A 123 13.84 15.13 -9.21
CA ASN A 123 14.63 15.96 -8.30
C ASN A 123 13.86 17.27 -7.99
N PRO A 124 14.29 18.05 -6.97
CA PRO A 124 13.58 19.28 -6.59
C PRO A 124 13.35 20.26 -7.75
N GLU A 125 14.30 20.40 -8.68
CA GLU A 125 14.20 21.31 -9.82
C GLU A 125 13.29 20.76 -10.94
N GLY A 126 13.34 19.45 -11.16
CA GLY A 126 12.65 18.75 -12.25
C GLY A 126 11.22 18.31 -11.92
N GLY A 127 10.81 18.33 -10.65
CA GLY A 127 9.52 17.79 -10.23
C GLY A 127 8.31 18.46 -10.88
N SER A 128 8.36 19.77 -11.12
CA SER A 128 7.30 20.48 -11.86
C SER A 128 7.08 19.94 -13.27
N LYS A 129 8.16 19.50 -13.94
CA LYS A 129 8.11 18.84 -15.25
C LYS A 129 7.51 17.44 -15.15
N VAL A 130 7.91 16.65 -14.15
CA VAL A 130 7.31 15.33 -13.88
C VAL A 130 5.80 15.47 -13.66
N PHE A 131 5.38 16.49 -12.90
CA PHE A 131 3.97 16.79 -12.67
C PHE A 131 3.21 17.13 -13.96
N GLY A 132 3.76 18.04 -14.77
CA GLY A 132 3.14 18.45 -16.03
C GLY A 132 3.07 17.32 -17.06
N ASP A 133 4.11 16.48 -17.12
CA ASP A 133 4.21 15.41 -18.12
C ASP A 133 3.41 14.16 -17.76
N PHE A 134 3.36 13.80 -16.47
CA PHE A 134 2.82 12.51 -16.03
C PHE A 134 1.64 12.63 -15.09
N VAL A 135 1.72 13.47 -14.05
CA VAL A 135 0.67 13.55 -13.01
C VAL A 135 -0.58 14.20 -13.59
N VAL A 136 -0.51 15.48 -13.98
CA VAL A 136 -1.69 16.24 -14.45
C VAL A 136 -2.43 15.49 -15.57
N PRO A 137 -1.78 15.01 -16.65
CA PRO A 137 -2.50 14.36 -17.74
C PRO A 137 -3.12 13.01 -17.37
N SER A 138 -2.64 12.34 -16.31
CA SER A 138 -3.12 11.01 -15.88
C SER A 138 -4.20 11.07 -14.81
N ILE A 139 -4.49 12.23 -14.20
CA ILE A 139 -5.55 12.36 -13.18
C ILE A 139 -6.55 13.50 -13.42
N THR A 140 -6.34 14.39 -14.40
CA THR A 140 -7.28 15.51 -14.63
C THR A 140 -8.19 15.35 -15.85
N LYS A 141 -8.05 14.27 -16.61
CA LYS A 141 -8.88 14.01 -17.81
C LYS A 141 -10.09 13.15 -17.45
N ASP A 142 -11.19 13.34 -18.17
CA ASP A 142 -12.43 12.54 -18.00
C ASP A 142 -12.21 11.03 -18.20
N ALA A 143 -11.27 10.69 -19.09
CA ALA A 143 -10.79 9.33 -19.32
C ALA A 143 -9.25 9.36 -19.31
N PRO A 144 -8.62 9.22 -18.13
CA PRO A 144 -7.16 9.20 -18.05
C PRO A 144 -6.60 7.98 -18.77
N ALA A 145 -5.59 8.21 -19.60
CA ALA A 145 -4.89 7.15 -20.31
C ALA A 145 -3.74 6.61 -19.45
N ALA A 146 -3.49 5.31 -19.55
CA ALA A 146 -2.32 4.70 -18.94
C ALA A 146 -1.03 5.34 -19.45
N LEU A 147 -0.03 5.45 -18.58
CA LEU A 147 1.29 5.97 -18.96
C LEU A 147 1.98 5.00 -19.96
N PRO A 148 2.86 5.48 -20.85
CA PRO A 148 3.27 4.73 -22.04
C PRO A 148 3.72 3.27 -21.84
N PRO A 149 4.58 2.91 -20.85
CA PRO A 149 4.95 1.50 -20.63
C PRO A 149 3.73 0.60 -20.38
N CYS A 150 2.68 1.14 -19.76
CA CYS A 150 1.42 0.44 -19.47
C CYS A 150 0.41 0.49 -20.60
N ALA A 151 0.39 1.58 -21.37
CA ALA A 151 -0.42 1.62 -22.60
C ALA A 151 0.10 0.61 -23.64
N GLU A 152 1.42 0.40 -23.70
CA GLU A 152 2.08 -0.51 -24.64
C GLU A 152 2.02 -1.98 -24.20
N ASN A 153 2.11 -2.25 -22.89
CA ASN A 153 2.06 -3.60 -22.34
C ASN A 153 1.20 -3.68 -21.07
N PRO A 154 -0.13 -3.86 -21.20
CA PRO A 154 -1.04 -3.94 -20.06
C PRO A 154 -0.75 -5.09 -19.09
N GLU A 155 -0.28 -6.24 -19.59
CA GLU A 155 0.01 -7.41 -18.74
C GLU A 155 1.22 -7.18 -17.82
N LEU A 156 2.23 -6.47 -18.33
CA LEU A 156 3.35 -6.01 -17.52
C LEU A 156 2.85 -5.12 -16.37
N CYS A 157 1.89 -4.24 -16.63
CA CYS A 157 1.38 -3.33 -15.60
C CYS A 157 0.49 -4.00 -14.58
N ASN A 158 -0.35 -4.97 -14.97
CA ASN A 158 -1.07 -5.81 -14.01
C ASN A 158 -0.10 -6.51 -13.05
N THR A 159 0.97 -7.08 -13.60
CA THR A 159 2.01 -7.77 -12.80
C THR A 159 2.74 -6.79 -11.88
N ALA A 160 3.13 -5.64 -12.42
CA ALA A 160 3.87 -4.60 -11.70
C ALA A 160 3.05 -3.99 -10.56
N SER A 161 1.77 -3.66 -10.81
CA SER A 161 0.84 -3.15 -9.80
C SER A 161 0.69 -4.15 -8.63
N LEU A 162 0.48 -5.43 -8.95
CA LEU A 162 0.34 -6.47 -7.92
C LEU A 162 1.64 -6.66 -7.13
N ALA A 163 2.79 -6.70 -7.80
CA ALA A 163 4.09 -6.83 -7.15
C ALA A 163 4.35 -5.64 -6.22
N GLN A 164 4.03 -4.42 -6.67
CA GLN A 164 4.18 -3.22 -5.87
C GLN A 164 3.25 -3.21 -4.65
N TRP A 165 1.99 -3.59 -4.84
CA TRP A 165 1.04 -3.77 -3.73
C TRP A 165 1.57 -4.77 -2.68
N GLN A 166 2.07 -5.92 -3.11
CA GLN A 166 2.66 -6.93 -2.21
C GLN A 166 3.90 -6.38 -1.47
N ARG A 167 4.74 -5.56 -2.12
CA ARG A 167 5.87 -4.88 -1.45
C ARG A 167 5.39 -3.96 -0.35
N ILE A 168 4.35 -3.17 -0.59
CA ILE A 168 3.80 -2.28 0.43
C ILE A 168 3.24 -3.09 1.61
N GLN A 169 2.46 -4.13 1.32
CA GLN A 169 1.96 -5.05 2.37
C GLN A 169 3.10 -5.65 3.19
N ALA A 170 4.17 -6.13 2.53
CA ALA A 170 5.32 -6.72 3.21
C ALA A 170 6.03 -5.71 4.13
N GLN A 171 6.24 -4.48 3.67
CA GLN A 171 6.89 -3.43 4.47
C GLN A 171 6.02 -2.96 5.63
N ALA A 172 4.72 -2.80 5.42
CA ALA A 172 3.76 -2.49 6.48
C ALA A 172 3.72 -3.60 7.54
N ASN A 173 3.60 -4.86 7.11
CA ASN A 173 3.56 -6.01 8.01
C ASN A 173 4.86 -6.17 8.80
N ALA A 174 6.02 -5.86 8.20
CA ALA A 174 7.31 -5.90 8.88
C ALA A 174 7.46 -4.80 9.94
N ALA A 175 6.84 -3.63 9.72
CA ALA A 175 6.84 -2.52 10.67
C ALA A 175 5.90 -2.76 11.86
N THR A 176 4.82 -3.50 11.66
CA THR A 176 3.89 -3.88 12.73
C THR A 176 4.38 -5.10 13.52
N SER A 177 4.55 -4.96 14.84
CA SER A 177 4.91 -6.09 15.70
C SER A 177 3.65 -6.94 16.00
N PRO A 178 3.64 -8.27 15.76
CA PRO A 178 2.45 -9.12 15.91
C PRO A 178 1.92 -9.24 17.35
N VAL A 179 2.69 -8.76 18.34
CA VAL A 179 2.31 -8.79 19.76
C VAL A 179 1.49 -7.55 20.17
N ARG A 180 1.43 -6.51 19.33
CA ARG A 180 0.94 -5.19 19.74
C ARG A 180 -0.39 -4.76 19.15
N LEU A 181 -0.83 -5.34 18.04
CA LEU A 181 -2.08 -4.95 17.38
C LEU A 181 -3.07 -6.11 17.29
N PRO A 182 -4.37 -5.90 17.59
CA PRO A 182 -5.38 -6.85 17.18
C PRO A 182 -5.36 -6.96 15.65
N PRO A 183 -5.59 -8.16 15.07
CA PRO A 183 -5.45 -8.44 13.63
C PRO A 183 -6.36 -7.59 12.70
N CYS A 184 -7.22 -6.74 13.26
CA CYS A 184 -8.10 -5.83 12.53
C CYS A 184 -7.50 -4.44 12.22
N LEU A 185 -6.29 -4.13 12.69
CA LEU A 185 -5.72 -2.77 12.59
C LEU A 185 -4.69 -2.57 11.47
N VAL A 186 -4.47 -3.59 10.63
CA VAL A 186 -3.82 -3.42 9.32
C VAL A 186 -4.92 -3.49 8.27
N THR A 187 -5.59 -2.38 8.01
CA THR A 187 -6.51 -2.30 6.88
C THR A 187 -5.71 -1.93 5.64
N SER A 188 -5.29 -2.93 4.87
CA SER A 188 -4.79 -2.70 3.51
C SER A 188 -5.99 -2.59 2.58
N GLY A 189 -6.22 -1.43 2.00
CA GLY A 189 -7.32 -1.22 1.06
C GLY A 189 -6.95 -0.28 -0.07
N GLN A 190 -7.47 -0.57 -1.26
CA GLN A 190 -7.46 0.35 -2.39
C GLN A 190 -8.77 1.16 -2.34
N LEU A 191 -8.69 2.45 -2.00
CA LEU A 191 -9.85 3.32 -1.91
C LEU A 191 -10.11 3.93 -3.29
N ARG A 192 -11.16 3.51 -3.99
CA ARG A 192 -11.62 4.15 -5.23
C ARG A 192 -12.65 5.23 -4.89
N GLY A 193 -12.38 6.48 -5.28
CA GLY A 193 -13.38 7.55 -5.21
C GLY A 193 -14.57 7.30 -6.15
N PRO A 194 -15.73 7.96 -5.94
CA PRO A 194 -16.95 7.77 -6.73
C PRO A 194 -16.81 8.14 -8.21
N SER A 195 -15.77 8.89 -8.58
CA SER A 195 -15.43 9.23 -9.97
C SER A 195 -14.38 8.30 -10.61
N ALA A 196 -13.78 7.37 -9.85
CA ALA A 196 -12.64 6.53 -10.26
C ALA A 196 -11.38 7.29 -10.72
N ILE A 197 -11.36 8.63 -10.59
CA ILE A 197 -10.25 9.49 -11.03
C ILE A 197 -9.09 9.46 -10.02
N HIS A 198 -9.37 9.22 -8.73
CA HIS A 198 -8.34 9.08 -7.70
C HIS A 198 -8.52 7.78 -6.93
N THR A 199 -7.44 7.02 -6.81
CA THR A 199 -7.37 5.76 -6.09
C THR A 199 -6.17 5.80 -5.14
N ALA A 200 -6.40 5.80 -3.83
CA ALA A 200 -5.31 5.81 -2.85
C ALA A 200 -5.10 4.40 -2.27
N THR A 201 -3.83 4.11 -1.97
CA THR A 201 -3.39 2.91 -1.28
C THR A 201 -3.24 3.26 0.19
N LEU A 202 -4.15 2.81 1.07
CA LEU A 202 -4.06 3.11 2.50
C LEU A 202 -3.43 1.94 3.26
N PHE A 203 -2.38 2.22 4.02
CA PHE A 203 -1.80 1.34 5.01
C PHE A 203 -1.65 2.04 6.34
N PHE A 204 -2.35 1.52 7.35
CA PHE A 204 -2.32 2.03 8.71
C PHE A 204 -1.42 1.13 9.56
N ALA A 205 -0.40 1.71 10.20
CA ALA A 205 0.38 1.04 11.22
C ALA A 205 0.24 1.76 12.55
N VAL A 206 -0.12 1.02 13.59
CA VAL A 206 -0.07 1.51 14.97
C VAL A 206 1.22 1.05 15.60
N MET A 207 1.91 2.01 16.20
CA MET A 207 3.30 1.93 16.60
C MET A 207 3.44 1.85 18.14
N ARG A 208 2.35 2.11 18.88
CA ARG A 208 2.24 2.04 20.34
C ARG A 208 1.03 1.26 20.83
#